data_AF-A0A7C1U7V7-F1
#
_entry.id   AF-A0A7C1U7V7-F1
#
_cell.length_a   1.000
_cell.length_b   1.000
_cell.length_c   1.000
_cell.angle_alpha   90.00
_cell.angle_beta   90.00
_cell.angle_gamma   90.00
#
_symmetry.space_group_name_H-M   'P 1'
#
loop_
_entity.id
_entity.type
_entity.pdbx_description
1 polymer ?
#
loop_
_entity_poly.entity_id
_entity_poly.type
_entity_poly.pdbx_seq_one_letter_code
_entity_poly.pdbx_strand_id
1 'polypeptide(L)' 'MNNTIRGFWQHTNGKIYAIECDTFGKILAGVGPLDPDNLHDLDHYDYKPAIVDWLKDAVAEKRLHRVAPASCR' A
#
# COMPACT_ATOMS: atom_id res chain seq x y z
N MET A 1 14.62 -11.47 -11.19
CA MET A 1 13.33 -11.45 -10.46
C MET A 1 13.42 -10.31 -9.47
N ASN A 2 12.67 -9.22 -9.69
CA ASN A 2 12.66 -8.11 -8.75
C ASN A 2 11.87 -8.59 -7.54
N ASN A 3 12.55 -8.76 -6.41
CA ASN A 3 11.93 -9.25 -5.19
C ASN A 3 11.18 -8.06 -4.57
N THR A 4 9.88 -7.94 -4.85
CA THR A 4 9.02 -6.87 -4.31
C THR A 4 8.13 -7.43 -3.22
N ILE A 5 7.78 -6.57 -2.25
CA ILE A 5 6.90 -6.87 -1.13
C ILE A 5 5.67 -6.00 -1.29
N ARG A 6 4.51 -6.63 -1.36
CA ARG A 6 3.21 -5.94 -1.44
C ARG A 6 2.52 -5.99 -0.08
N GLY A 7 1.72 -4.97 0.20
CA GLY A 7 0.91 -4.95 1.42
C GLY A 7 -0.10 -3.83 1.41
N PHE A 8 -1.13 -3.98 2.25
CA PHE A 8 -2.06 -2.91 2.53
C PHE A 8 -1.50 -1.97 3.60
N TRP A 9 -1.73 -0.68 3.38
CA TRP A 9 -1.38 0.38 4.30
C TRP A 9 -2.59 1.27 4.50
N GLN A 10 -2.85 1.67 5.73
CA GLN A 10 -3.96 2.53 6.08
C GLN A 10 -3.44 3.92 6.45
N HIS A 11 -4.06 4.94 5.86
CA HIS A 11 -3.82 6.31 6.23
C HIS A 11 -4.61 6.67 7.49
N THR A 12 -4.15 7.64 8.28
CA THR A 12 -4.83 8.14 9.49
C THR A 12 -6.24 8.68 9.25
N ASN A 13 -6.67 8.83 7.99
CA ASN A 13 -8.02 9.24 7.60
C ASN A 13 -8.94 8.02 7.32
N GLY A 14 -8.46 6.80 7.59
CA GLY A 14 -9.18 5.55 7.38
C GLY A 14 -9.01 4.94 5.99
N LYS A 15 -8.50 5.67 5.00
CA LYS A 15 -8.35 5.18 3.62
C LYS A 15 -7.24 4.14 3.51
N ILE A 16 -7.47 3.11 2.69
CA ILE A 16 -6.50 2.02 2.47
C ILE A 16 -5.81 2.20 1.11
N TYR A 17 -4.56 1.80 1.05
CA TYR A 17 -3.72 1.81 -0.15
C TYR A 17 -3.00 0.48 -0.24
N ALA A 18 -2.92 -0.11 -1.43
CA ALA A 18 -2.00 -1.22 -1.67
C ALA A 18 -0.68 -0.63 -2.16
N ILE A 19 0.42 -1.00 -1.51
CA ILE A 19 1.76 -0.47 -1.78
C ILE A 19 2.68 -1.62 -2.16
N GLU A 20 3.47 -1.41 -3.21
CA GLU A 20 4.58 -2.25 -3.59
C GLU A 20 5.90 -1.58 -3.18
N CYS A 21 6.68 -2.30 -2.38
CA CYS A 21 8.02 -1.89 -1.96
C CYS A 21 9.07 -2.88 -2.49
N ASP A 22 10.33 -2.45 -2.58
CA ASP A 22 11.45 -3.39 -2.68
C ASP A 22 11.73 -4.06 -1.33
N THR A 23 12.66 -5.03 -1.31
CA THR A 23 13.10 -5.71 -0.08
C THR A 23 13.74 -4.79 0.96
N PHE A 24 14.15 -3.58 0.59
CA PHE A 24 14.75 -2.58 1.48
C PHE A 24 13.71 -1.58 2.00
N GLY A 25 12.43 -1.74 1.62
CA GLY A 25 11.33 -0.87 2.05
C GLY A 25 11.15 0.38 1.20
N LYS A 26 11.85 0.52 0.07
CA LYS A 26 11.62 1.63 -0.87
C LYS A 26 10.31 1.42 -1.59
N ILE A 27 9.42 2.41 -1.51
CA ILE A 27 8.14 2.42 -2.24
C ILE A 27 8.42 2.54 -3.75
N LEU A 28 7.93 1.58 -4.52
CA LEU A 28 8.08 1.49 -5.97
C LEU A 28 6.83 1.92 -6.71
N ALA A 29 5.66 1.52 -6.20
CA ALA A 29 4.36 1.80 -6.80
C ALA A 29 3.24 1.65 -5.76
N GLY A 30 2.05 2.15 -6.08
CA GLY A 30 0.88 1.94 -5.25
C GLY A 30 -0.43 2.14 -6.00
N VAL A 31 -1.52 1.76 -5.34
CA VAL A 31 -2.88 2.04 -5.78
C VAL A 31 -3.75 2.43 -4.59
N GLY A 32 -4.69 3.33 -4.83
CA GLY A 32 -5.70 3.73 -3.87
C GLY A 32 -6.19 5.16 -4.10
N PRO A 33 -7.07 5.66 -3.24
CA PRO A 33 -7.63 4.96 -2.08
C PRO A 33 -8.52 3.78 -2.47
N LEU A 34 -8.44 2.70 -1.70
CA LEU A 34 -9.22 1.47 -1.84
C LEU A 34 -10.38 1.46 -0.84
N ASP A 35 -11.43 0.74 -1.20
CA ASP A 35 -12.58 0.47 -0.33
C ASP A 35 -12.20 -0.62 0.71
N PRO A 36 -12.23 -0.32 2.02
CA PRO A 36 -11.92 -1.31 3.05
C PRO A 36 -12.86 -2.51 3.07
N ASP A 37 -14.10 -2.37 2.59
CA ASP A 37 -15.10 -3.44 2.58
C ASP A 37 -15.01 -4.32 1.31
N ASN A 38 -14.16 -3.95 0.36
CA ASN A 38 -13.98 -4.66 -0.92
C ASN A 38 -12.50 -4.74 -1.32
N LEU A 39 -11.67 -5.25 -0.40
CA LEU A 39 -10.27 -5.55 -0.70
C LEU A 39 -10.14 -6.88 -1.44
N HIS A 40 -9.32 -6.89 -2.49
CA HIS A 40 -8.96 -8.06 -3.28
C HIS A 40 -7.56 -8.56 -2.91
N ASP A 41 -7.14 -9.70 -3.44
CA ASP A 41 -5.75 -10.12 -3.33
C ASP A 41 -4.80 -9.06 -3.89
N LEU A 42 -3.63 -8.92 -3.25
CA LEU A 42 -2.63 -7.91 -3.60
C LEU A 42 -2.16 -8.01 -5.06
N ASP A 43 -2.29 -9.19 -5.69
CA ASP A 43 -1.91 -9.43 -7.08
C ASP A 43 -2.94 -8.97 -8.10
N HIS A 44 -4.16 -8.63 -7.67
CA HIS A 44 -5.24 -8.16 -8.56
C HIS A 44 -5.24 -6.64 -8.76
N TYR A 45 -4.31 -5.92 -8.13
CA TYR A 45 -4.22 -4.48 -8.23
C TYR A 45 -3.22 -4.03 -9.30
N ASP A 46 -3.58 -2.95 -10.00
CA ASP A 46 -2.71 -2.27 -10.96
C ASP A 46 -1.90 -1.17 -10.24
N TYR A 47 -0.69 -1.52 -9.80
CA TYR A 47 0.19 -0.62 -9.06
C TYR A 47 0.83 0.40 -10.01
N LYS A 48 0.69 1.69 -9.69
CA LYS A 48 1.21 2.78 -10.54
C LYS A 48 2.24 3.62 -9.81
N PRO A 49 3.28 4.12 -10.52
CA PRO A 49 4.25 5.04 -9.94
C PRO A 49 3.66 6.43 -9.65
N ALA A 50 2.50 6.75 -10.24
CA ALA A 50 1.89 8.08 -10.19
C ALA A 50 1.59 8.61 -8.78
N ILE A 51 1.42 7.72 -7.78
CA ILE A 51 1.11 8.11 -6.39
C ILE A 51 2.30 7.95 -5.44
N VAL A 52 3.47 7.52 -5.94
CA VAL A 52 4.61 7.11 -5.11
C VAL A 52 5.14 8.25 -4.25
N ASP A 53 5.27 9.46 -4.79
CA ASP A 53 5.80 10.57 -4.02
C ASP A 53 4.87 10.97 -2.88
N TRP A 54 3.55 10.97 -3.14
CA TRP A 54 2.56 11.15 -2.08
C TRP A 54 2.64 10.06 -1.00
N LEU A 55 2.82 8.79 -1.38
CA LEU A 55 2.97 7.69 -0.42
C LEU A 55 4.23 7.86 0.44
N LYS A 56 5.35 8.28 -0.15
CA LYS A 56 6.58 8.54 0.61
C LYS A 56 6.37 9.66 1.63
N ASP A 57 5.75 10.76 1.21
CA ASP A 57 5.47 11.89 2.11
C ASP A 57 4.54 11.44 3.25
N ALA A 58 3.46 10.72 2.95
CA ALA A 58 2.53 10.23 3.97
C ALA A 58 3.21 9.25 4.96
N VAL A 59 4.16 8.42 4.51
CA VAL A 59 4.95 7.56 5.40
C VAL A 59 5.93 8.38 6.25
N ALA A 60 6.63 9.35 5.65
CA ALA A 60 7.57 10.22 6.36
C ALA A 60 6.85 11.05 7.45
N GLU A 61 5.63 11.50 7.16
CA GLU A 61 4.75 12.22 8.10
C GLU A 61 4.06 11.29 9.11
N LYS A 62 4.32 9.98 9.08
CA LYS A 62 3.68 8.97 9.94
C LYS A 62 2.14 9.01 9.84
N ARG A 63 1.64 9.32 8.65
CA ARG A 63 0.21 9.30 8.34
C ARG A 63 -0.23 8.00 7.68
N LEU A 64 0.70 7.16 7.24
CA LEU A 64 0.44 5.92 6.54
C LEU A 64 1.16 4.75 7.23
N HIS A 65 0.43 3.70 7.59
CA HIS A 65 0.95 2.57 8.33
C HIS A 65 0.56 1.25 7.68
N ARG A 66 1.47 0.27 7.68
CA ARG A 66 1.17 -1.08 7.18
C ARG A 66 0.11 -1.72 8.07
N VAL A 67 -0.94 -2.27 7.45
CA VAL A 67 -1.96 -3.06 8.12
C VAL A 67 -1.78 -4.52 7.72
N ALA A 68 -1.87 -5.43 8.69
CA ALA A 68 -2.07 -6.83 8.34
C ALA A 68 -3.43 -6.94 7.65
N PRO A 69 -3.59 -7.74 6.57
CA PRO A 69 -4.93 -8.18 6.22
C PRO A 69 -5.47 -8.82 7.49
N ALA A 70 -6.52 -8.23 8.08
CA ALA A 70 -7.25 -8.91 9.14
C ALA A 70 -7.54 -10.29 8.58
N SER A 71 -6.99 -11.31 9.22
CA SER A 71 -6.99 -12.68 8.73
C SER A 71 -8.38 -12.97 8.18
N CYS A 72 -8.50 -13.10 6.85
CA CYS A 72 -9.73 -13.59 6.25
C CYS A 72 -10.04 -14.88 6.99
N ARG A 73 -11.08 -14.85 7.82
CA ARG A 73 -11.52 -15.98 8.63
C ARG A 73 -12.81 -16.50 8.01
#